data_AF-G3TFF7-F1
#
_entry.id   AF-G3TFF7-F1
#
_cell.length_a   1.000
_cell.length_b   1.000
_cell.length_c   1.000
_cell.angle_alpha   90.00
_cell.angle_beta   90.00
_cell.angle_gamma   90.00
#
_symmetry.space_group_name_H-M   'P 1'
#
loop_
_entity.id
_entity.type
_entity.pdbx_description
1 polymer ?
#
loop_
_entity_poly.entity_id
_entity_poly.type
_entity_poly.pdbx_seq_one_letter_code
_entity_poly.pdbx_strand_id
1 'polypeptide(L)'
;KRSGEVRASRHQPVSVLSALPLMPPRPLGPKARRTCGTLRTGRALLSVRKFTDKHEWVTTENGIGTVGISNFAQEALGDVVYCSLPEVGTKLNKLDEFGALESVKAASELYSPLSGEVTEINEALTENPGLVNKSCYEDGWLIKMTLSNPSELDELMSEEAYEKYIKSIEE
;
A
#
# COMPACT_ATOMS: atom_id res chain seq x y z
N LYS A 1 30.01 55.87 14.41
CA LYS A 1 31.23 56.25 15.17
C LYS A 1 31.93 54.95 15.55
N ARG A 2 32.94 54.57 14.78
CA ARG A 2 34.38 54.70 15.06
C ARG A 2 34.90 53.35 15.57
N SER A 3 35.67 52.64 14.75
CA SER A 3 37.16 52.72 14.70
C SER A 3 37.76 51.87 15.82
N GLY A 4 38.79 51.06 15.63
CA GLY A 4 39.80 50.98 14.57
C GLY A 4 40.41 49.57 14.56
N GLU A 5 41.03 49.14 13.47
CA GLU A 5 42.44 49.45 13.08
C GLU A 5 43.41 48.58 13.93
N VAL A 6 44.45 47.91 13.44
CA VAL A 6 45.58 48.42 12.65
C VAL A 6 46.45 47.25 12.12
N ARG A 7 46.80 47.34 10.82
CA ARG A 7 48.05 47.03 10.08
C ARG A 7 49.11 46.01 10.59
N ALA A 8 49.71 45.27 9.65
CA ALA A 8 51.04 45.55 9.05
C ALA A 8 51.35 44.51 7.94
N SER A 9 51.70 44.87 6.68
CA SER A 9 53.02 45.31 6.15
C SER A 9 54.08 44.20 6.24
N ARG A 10 54.82 43.71 5.22
CA ARG A 10 55.55 44.35 4.11
C ARG A 10 56.09 43.31 3.07
N HIS A 11 56.34 43.81 1.84
CA HIS A 11 57.45 43.55 0.88
C HIS A 11 57.77 42.14 0.27
N GLN A 12 57.52 42.00 -1.06
CA GLN A 12 58.45 41.92 -2.24
C GLN A 12 59.72 41.00 -2.18
N PRO A 13 60.37 40.57 -3.31
CA PRO A 13 59.98 40.47 -4.74
C PRO A 13 60.53 39.22 -5.53
N VAL A 14 60.23 39.20 -6.84
CA VAL A 14 60.91 38.61 -8.04
C VAL A 14 61.19 37.10 -8.24
N SER A 15 60.63 36.63 -9.37
CA SER A 15 61.19 35.80 -10.46
C SER A 15 61.97 34.53 -10.17
N VAL A 16 61.50 33.40 -10.71
CA VAL A 16 62.32 32.50 -11.55
C VAL A 16 61.47 31.58 -12.43
N LEU A 17 61.83 31.51 -13.71
CA LEU A 17 61.50 30.47 -14.69
C LEU A 17 61.85 29.08 -14.15
N SER A 18 61.03 28.05 -14.44
CA SER A 18 61.49 26.86 -15.20
C SER A 18 60.47 25.71 -15.24
N ALA A 19 60.47 25.07 -16.42
CA ALA A 19 60.37 23.64 -16.68
C ALA A 19 59.03 22.92 -16.44
N LEU A 20 58.32 22.70 -17.55
CA LEU A 20 57.42 21.57 -17.79
C LEU A 20 58.20 20.24 -17.78
N PRO A 21 57.57 19.14 -17.35
CA PRO A 21 57.79 17.86 -18.01
C PRO A 21 56.50 17.17 -18.48
N LEU A 22 56.72 16.40 -19.56
CA LEU A 22 55.83 15.57 -20.36
C LEU A 22 54.78 14.74 -19.59
N MET A 23 53.57 14.72 -20.14
CA MET A 23 52.58 13.65 -19.89
C MET A 23 52.82 12.47 -20.86
N PRO A 24 52.66 11.21 -20.42
CA PRO A 24 52.66 10.05 -21.31
C PRO A 24 51.30 9.87 -22.02
N PRO A 25 51.25 9.19 -23.18
CA PRO A 25 50.00 8.93 -23.89
C PRO A 25 49.18 7.83 -23.20
N ARG A 26 47.86 8.03 -23.11
CA ARG A 26 46.89 7.01 -22.65
C ARG A 26 46.62 5.99 -23.76
N PRO A 27 46.53 4.67 -23.45
CA PRO A 27 46.17 3.66 -24.43
C PRO A 27 44.65 3.63 -24.69
N LEU A 28 44.27 3.42 -25.96
CA LEU A 28 42.90 3.12 -26.38
C LEU A 28 42.47 1.74 -25.86
N GLY A 29 41.39 1.69 -25.07
CA GLY A 29 40.69 0.46 -24.67
C GLY A 29 39.57 0.05 -25.65
N PRO A 30 39.25 -1.25 -25.77
CA PRO A 30 38.37 -1.76 -26.81
C PRO A 30 36.87 -1.75 -26.45
N LYS A 31 36.08 -1.34 -27.46
CA LYS A 31 34.72 -1.75 -27.84
C LYS A 31 33.72 -2.09 -26.72
N ALA A 32 32.78 -1.16 -26.51
CA ALA A 32 31.54 -1.36 -25.76
C ALA A 32 30.72 -2.54 -26.32
N ARG A 33 30.62 -3.61 -25.52
CA ARG A 33 29.72 -4.73 -25.72
C ARG A 33 28.33 -4.30 -25.26
N ARG A 34 27.37 -4.24 -26.19
CA ARG A 34 25.95 -4.02 -25.87
C ARG A 34 25.43 -5.23 -25.11
N THR A 35 25.15 -5.08 -23.82
CA THR A 35 24.30 -6.01 -23.09
C THR A 35 22.86 -5.61 -23.37
N CYS A 36 22.16 -6.44 -24.15
CA CYS A 36 20.70 -6.40 -24.27
C CYS A 36 20.14 -6.67 -22.88
N GLY A 37 19.59 -5.65 -22.24
CA GLY A 37 18.95 -5.78 -20.94
C GLY A 37 17.74 -6.68 -21.06
N THR A 38 17.70 -7.72 -20.22
CA THR A 38 16.56 -8.62 -20.05
C THR A 38 15.33 -7.78 -19.72
N LEU A 39 14.34 -7.78 -20.62
CA LEU A 39 13.02 -7.21 -20.37
C LEU A 39 12.38 -8.02 -19.24
N ARG A 40 12.40 -7.46 -18.03
CA ARG A 40 11.58 -7.89 -16.91
C ARG A 40 10.15 -7.56 -17.32
N THR A 41 9.38 -8.55 -17.74
CA THR A 41 7.94 -8.41 -17.95
C THR A 41 7.33 -7.95 -16.63
N GLY A 42 7.01 -6.65 -16.54
CA GLY A 42 6.19 -6.14 -15.45
C GLY A 42 4.86 -6.83 -15.53
N ARG A 43 4.55 -7.67 -14.54
CA ARG A 43 3.20 -8.21 -14.34
C ARG A 43 2.30 -6.98 -14.14
N ALA A 44 1.55 -6.60 -15.15
CA ALA A 44 0.44 -5.67 -14.98
C ALA A 44 -0.48 -6.33 -13.93
N LEU A 45 -0.51 -5.74 -12.74
CA LEU A 45 -1.30 -6.23 -11.62
C LEU A 45 -2.77 -5.95 -11.97
N LEU A 46 -3.42 -6.91 -12.61
CA LEU A 46 -4.87 -6.97 -12.57
C LEU A 46 -5.26 -7.01 -11.09
N SER A 47 -6.09 -6.07 -10.65
CA SER A 47 -6.59 -6.02 -9.28
C SER A 47 -7.57 -7.18 -9.09
N VAL A 48 -7.05 -8.33 -8.62
CA VAL A 48 -7.83 -9.55 -8.40
C VAL A 48 -8.37 -9.52 -6.97
N ARG A 49 -9.69 -9.70 -6.82
CA ARG A 49 -10.33 -9.82 -5.51
C ARG A 49 -10.03 -11.17 -4.86
N LYS A 50 -9.74 -11.13 -3.56
CA LYS A 50 -9.49 -12.28 -2.70
C LYS A 50 -10.47 -12.28 -1.55
N PHE A 51 -10.76 -13.45 -0.98
CA PHE A 51 -11.78 -13.62 0.05
C PHE A 51 -11.25 -14.39 1.26
N THR A 52 -11.81 -14.07 2.43
CA THR A 52 -11.62 -14.80 3.69
C THR A 52 -12.76 -15.79 3.92
N ASP A 53 -12.55 -16.72 4.84
CA ASP A 53 -13.59 -17.63 5.35
C ASP A 53 -14.67 -16.89 6.15
N LYS A 54 -14.33 -15.73 6.74
CA LYS A 54 -15.25 -14.81 7.41
C LYS A 54 -16.04 -13.89 6.46
N HIS A 55 -15.99 -14.15 5.15
CA HIS A 55 -16.75 -13.43 4.13
C HIS A 55 -16.35 -11.95 3.95
N GLU A 56 -15.13 -11.59 4.32
CA GLU A 56 -14.50 -10.35 3.90
C GLU A 56 -13.81 -10.53 2.55
N TRP A 57 -13.65 -9.42 1.81
CA TRP A 57 -12.88 -9.39 0.59
C TRP A 57 -11.77 -8.34 0.65
N VAL A 58 -10.71 -8.57 -0.12
CA VAL A 58 -9.65 -7.59 -0.36
C VAL A 58 -9.32 -7.51 -1.85
N THR A 59 -9.21 -6.30 -2.38
CA THR A 59 -8.60 -6.01 -3.69
C THR A 59 -7.30 -5.26 -3.47
N THR A 60 -6.30 -5.50 -4.32
CA THR A 60 -4.98 -4.89 -4.15
C THR A 60 -4.58 -4.09 -5.38
N GLU A 61 -4.36 -2.80 -5.18
CA GLU A 61 -3.88 -1.89 -6.21
C GLU A 61 -2.69 -1.10 -5.67
N ASN A 62 -1.56 -1.16 -6.36
CA ASN A 62 -0.35 -0.40 -6.05
C ASN A 62 0.15 -0.54 -4.61
N GLY A 63 -0.06 -1.70 -3.98
CA GLY A 63 0.35 -1.99 -2.60
C GLY A 63 -0.63 -1.52 -1.52
N ILE A 64 -1.80 -1.03 -1.92
CA ILE A 64 -2.93 -0.71 -1.04
C ILE A 64 -4.00 -1.79 -1.19
N GLY A 65 -4.41 -2.37 -0.07
CA GLY A 65 -5.52 -3.30 0.05
C GLY A 65 -6.81 -2.54 0.38
N THR A 66 -7.83 -2.65 -0.46
CA THR A 66 -9.18 -2.17 -0.14
C THR A 66 -9.97 -3.34 0.40
N VAL A 67 -10.58 -3.19 1.58
CA VAL A 67 -11.27 -4.25 2.30
C VAL A 67 -12.76 -3.95 2.41
N GLY A 68 -13.60 -4.97 2.26
CA GLY A 68 -15.04 -4.89 2.48
C GLY A 68 -15.66 -6.25 2.83
N ILE A 69 -16.99 -6.32 2.92
CA ILE A 69 -17.71 -7.59 3.11
C ILE A 69 -18.37 -8.06 1.81
N SER A 70 -18.56 -9.37 1.66
CA SER A 70 -19.15 -9.96 0.46
C SER A 70 -20.67 -9.76 0.38
N ASN A 71 -21.24 -10.04 -0.79
CA ASN A 71 -22.70 -10.05 -0.95
C ASN A 71 -23.38 -11.08 -0.01
N PHE A 72 -22.76 -12.24 0.19
CA PHE A 72 -23.28 -13.26 1.10
C PHE A 72 -23.35 -12.72 2.55
N ALA A 73 -22.31 -12.02 3.00
CA ALA A 73 -22.28 -11.44 4.34
C ALA A 73 -23.36 -10.36 4.54
N GLN A 74 -23.53 -9.44 3.58
CA GLN A 74 -24.53 -8.37 3.73
C GLN A 74 -25.96 -8.92 3.69
N GLU A 75 -26.25 -9.96 2.90
CA GLU A 75 -27.56 -10.61 2.90
C GLU A 75 -27.86 -11.29 4.23
N ALA A 76 -26.86 -11.96 4.82
CA ALA A 76 -26.98 -12.60 6.13
C ALA A 76 -27.21 -11.57 7.26
N LEU A 77 -26.53 -10.42 7.21
CA LEU A 77 -26.75 -9.32 8.16
C LEU A 77 -28.12 -8.65 7.98
N GLY A 78 -28.57 -8.50 6.73
CA GLY A 78 -29.69 -7.64 6.37
C GLY A 78 -29.31 -6.16 6.35
N ASP A 79 -30.31 -5.28 6.49
CA ASP A 79 -30.11 -3.83 6.35
C ASP A 79 -29.17 -3.28 7.43
N VAL A 80 -27.98 -2.85 7.01
CA VAL A 80 -26.94 -2.30 7.88
C VAL A 80 -27.35 -0.90 8.32
N VAL A 81 -27.36 -0.67 9.63
CA VAL A 81 -27.75 0.59 10.27
C VAL A 81 -26.59 1.31 10.93
N TYR A 82 -25.48 0.62 11.18
CA TYR A 82 -24.30 1.20 11.80
C TYR A 82 -23.02 0.46 11.39
N CYS A 83 -21.93 1.24 11.25
CA CYS A 83 -20.60 0.75 10.94
C CYS A 83 -19.60 1.33 11.94
N SER A 84 -18.93 0.47 12.71
CA SER A 84 -17.80 0.83 13.55
C SER A 84 -16.50 0.53 12.80
N LEU A 85 -15.72 1.57 12.49
CA LEU A 85 -14.46 1.47 11.74
C LEU A 85 -13.30 2.02 12.59
N PRO A 86 -12.06 1.55 12.35
CA PRO A 86 -10.89 1.94 13.13
C PRO A 86 -10.42 3.34 12.73
N GLU A 87 -9.50 3.91 13.49
CA GLU A 87 -8.86 5.18 13.11
C GLU A 87 -7.80 4.96 12.01
N VAL A 88 -7.64 5.95 11.13
CA VAL A 88 -6.50 5.97 10.18
C VAL A 88 -5.18 6.00 10.97
N GLY A 89 -4.22 5.17 10.55
CA GLY A 89 -2.95 4.93 11.25
C GLY A 89 -2.98 3.75 12.22
N THR A 90 -4.14 3.11 12.41
CA THR A 90 -4.24 1.88 13.22
C THR A 90 -3.45 0.75 12.56
N LYS A 91 -2.60 0.08 13.35
CA LYS A 91 -1.88 -1.12 12.91
C LYS A 91 -2.70 -2.37 13.23
N LEU A 92 -2.89 -3.21 12.22
CA LEU A 92 -3.66 -4.44 12.32
C LEU A 92 -2.77 -5.60 11.91
N ASN A 93 -2.83 -6.71 12.63
CA ASN A 93 -2.34 -7.99 12.16
C ASN A 93 -3.47 -8.75 11.45
N LYS A 94 -3.11 -9.73 10.62
CA LYS A 94 -4.09 -10.67 10.06
C LYS A 94 -4.91 -11.30 11.18
N LEU A 95 -6.23 -11.34 11.00
CA LEU A 95 -7.24 -11.79 11.97
C LEU A 95 -7.42 -10.91 13.21
N ASP A 96 -6.81 -9.72 13.29
CA ASP A 96 -7.19 -8.76 14.32
C ASP A 96 -8.59 -8.20 14.01
N GLU A 97 -9.41 -8.07 15.05
CA GLU A 97 -10.68 -7.35 14.98
C GLU A 97 -10.40 -5.86 14.77
N PHE A 98 -11.02 -5.25 13.76
CA PHE A 98 -10.83 -3.83 13.46
C PHE A 98 -12.11 -3.01 13.57
N GLY A 99 -13.27 -3.67 13.67
CA GLY A 99 -14.55 -2.99 13.63
C GLY A 99 -15.74 -3.95 13.72
N ALA A 100 -16.93 -3.41 13.51
CA ALA A 100 -18.17 -4.19 13.51
C ALA A 100 -19.22 -3.55 12.59
N LEU A 101 -20.08 -4.38 12.01
CA LEU A 101 -21.30 -3.96 11.33
C LEU A 101 -22.51 -4.38 12.14
N GLU A 102 -23.47 -3.46 12.30
CA GLU A 102 -24.72 -3.73 12.99
C GLU A 102 -25.90 -3.51 12.06
N SER A 103 -26.85 -4.44 12.13
CA SER A 103 -28.15 -4.37 11.49
C SER A 103 -29.26 -4.44 12.55
N VAL A 104 -30.51 -4.32 12.12
CA VAL A 104 -31.67 -4.55 13.02
C VAL A 104 -31.78 -6.03 13.44
N LYS A 105 -31.11 -6.94 12.73
CA LYS A 105 -31.24 -8.40 12.95
C LYS A 105 -30.03 -8.99 13.67
N ALA A 106 -28.84 -8.47 13.44
CA ALA A 106 -27.59 -9.07 13.88
C ALA A 106 -26.49 -8.00 14.02
N ALA A 107 -25.40 -8.39 14.67
CA ALA A 107 -24.12 -7.69 14.62
C ALA A 107 -23.03 -8.67 14.20
N SER A 108 -22.09 -8.22 13.39
CA SER A 108 -20.91 -9.01 13.01
C SER A 108 -19.65 -8.19 13.23
N GLU A 109 -18.71 -8.79 13.94
CA GLU A 109 -17.33 -8.31 14.05
C GLU A 109 -16.63 -8.43 12.69
N LEU A 110 -15.69 -7.54 12.43
CA LEU A 110 -14.91 -7.45 11.21
C LEU A 110 -13.44 -7.75 11.50
N TYR A 111 -12.86 -8.66 10.71
CA TYR A 111 -11.49 -9.13 10.93
C TYR A 111 -10.58 -8.75 9.78
N SER A 112 -9.36 -8.33 10.10
CA SER A 112 -8.42 -7.87 9.07
C SER A 112 -7.94 -9.06 8.23
N PRO A 113 -8.08 -9.02 6.89
CA PRO A 113 -7.63 -10.12 6.03
C PRO A 113 -6.10 -10.23 5.97
N LEU A 114 -5.40 -9.13 6.26
CA LEU A 114 -3.95 -8.97 6.09
C LEU A 114 -3.37 -8.15 7.25
N SER A 115 -2.06 -8.27 7.43
CA SER A 115 -1.29 -7.43 8.36
C SER A 115 -0.86 -6.13 7.69
N GLY A 116 -1.03 -4.99 8.36
CA GLY A 116 -0.86 -3.67 7.75
C GLY A 116 -1.16 -2.48 8.65
N GLU A 117 -1.25 -1.30 8.02
CA GLU A 117 -1.68 -0.05 8.65
C GLU A 117 -2.83 0.57 7.85
N VAL A 118 -3.90 0.97 8.54
CA VAL A 118 -5.08 1.62 7.95
C VAL A 118 -4.68 2.97 7.37
N THR A 119 -4.92 3.17 6.08
CA THR A 119 -4.60 4.41 5.35
C THR A 119 -5.83 5.29 5.12
N GLU A 120 -7.01 4.68 5.04
CA GLU A 120 -8.26 5.38 4.74
C GLU A 120 -9.44 4.59 5.31
N ILE A 121 -10.50 5.29 5.70
CA ILE A 121 -11.79 4.69 6.08
C ILE A 121 -12.90 5.29 5.22
N ASN A 122 -13.97 4.53 5.00
CA ASN A 122 -15.08 5.03 4.21
C ASN A 122 -16.02 5.91 5.05
N GLU A 123 -15.74 7.21 5.08
CA GLU A 123 -16.53 8.20 5.81
C GLU A 123 -18.00 8.28 5.33
N ALA A 124 -18.29 7.86 4.10
CA ALA A 124 -19.66 7.84 3.58
C ALA A 124 -20.56 6.86 4.35
N LEU A 125 -20.00 5.84 5.01
CA LEU A 125 -20.76 4.87 5.79
C LEU A 125 -21.31 5.45 7.10
N THR A 126 -20.77 6.56 7.59
CA THR A 126 -21.31 7.25 8.77
C THR A 126 -22.68 7.87 8.48
N GLU A 127 -22.87 8.42 7.28
CA GLU A 127 -24.14 9.01 6.86
C GLU A 127 -25.07 8.01 6.15
N ASN A 128 -24.49 7.04 5.45
CA ASN A 128 -25.22 6.08 4.63
C ASN A 128 -24.68 4.65 4.76
N PRO A 129 -24.91 3.99 5.91
CA PRO A 129 -24.45 2.61 6.15
C PRO A 129 -25.04 1.60 5.17
N GLY A 130 -26.22 1.89 4.59
CA GLY A 130 -26.86 1.05 3.57
C GLY A 130 -26.09 0.93 2.24
N LEU A 131 -25.00 1.68 2.05
CA LEU A 131 -24.06 1.44 0.94
C LEU A 131 -23.45 0.04 1.02
N VAL A 132 -23.26 -0.51 2.22
CA VAL A 132 -22.78 -1.88 2.40
C VAL A 132 -23.74 -2.88 1.75
N ASN A 133 -25.06 -2.67 1.86
CA ASN A 133 -26.03 -3.55 1.21
C ASN A 133 -26.14 -3.32 -0.31
N LYS A 134 -26.06 -2.06 -0.76
CA LYS A 134 -26.32 -1.69 -2.17
C LYS A 134 -25.11 -1.89 -3.08
N SER A 135 -23.90 -1.75 -2.53
CA SER A 135 -22.66 -1.60 -3.30
C SER A 135 -21.47 -2.22 -2.56
N CYS A 136 -21.64 -3.40 -1.94
CA CYS A 136 -20.65 -4.08 -1.07
C CYS A 136 -19.24 -4.23 -1.67
N TYR A 137 -19.15 -4.21 -2.99
CA TYR A 137 -17.92 -4.41 -3.76
C TYR A 137 -17.32 -3.14 -4.36
N GLU A 138 -18.07 -2.04 -4.35
CA GLU A 138 -17.67 -0.75 -4.92
C GLU A 138 -17.74 0.32 -3.83
N ASP A 139 -18.87 1.03 -3.68
CA ASP A 139 -19.00 2.16 -2.75
C ASP A 139 -19.10 1.76 -1.27
N GLY A 140 -19.36 0.47 -1.01
CA GLY A 140 -19.50 -0.13 0.32
C GLY A 140 -18.21 -0.70 0.90
N TRP A 141 -17.05 -0.31 0.37
CA TRP A 141 -15.76 -0.64 1.00
C TRP A 141 -15.67 -0.08 2.42
N LEU A 142 -14.91 -0.72 3.29
CA LEU A 142 -14.85 -0.38 4.72
C LEU A 142 -13.58 0.41 5.05
N ILE A 143 -12.42 -0.17 4.74
CA ILE A 143 -11.10 0.41 4.99
C ILE A 143 -10.18 0.21 3.80
N LYS A 144 -9.17 1.07 3.68
CA LYS A 144 -7.97 0.81 2.89
C LYS A 144 -6.79 0.69 3.82
N MET A 145 -5.87 -0.21 3.52
CA MET A 145 -4.68 -0.46 4.32
C MET A 145 -3.45 -0.74 3.48
N THR A 146 -2.28 -0.44 4.02
CA THR A 146 -1.01 -0.95 3.51
C THR A 146 -0.87 -2.44 3.80
N LEU A 147 -0.03 -3.13 3.03
CA LEU A 147 0.29 -4.54 3.24
C LEU A 147 1.70 -4.68 3.81
N SER A 148 1.82 -5.05 5.08
CA SER A 148 3.10 -5.34 5.73
C SER A 148 3.68 -6.67 5.25
N ASN A 149 2.81 -7.65 4.92
CA ASN A 149 3.22 -8.97 4.44
C ASN A 149 2.39 -9.41 3.22
N PRO A 150 2.84 -9.12 1.99
CA PRO A 150 2.10 -9.45 0.77
C PRO A 150 1.88 -10.95 0.54
N SER A 151 2.66 -11.85 1.17
CA SER A 151 2.46 -13.30 0.99
C SER A 151 1.18 -13.82 1.63
N GLU A 152 0.60 -13.07 2.58
CA GLU A 152 -0.68 -13.45 3.20
C GLU A 152 -1.84 -13.49 2.19
N LEU A 153 -1.71 -12.79 1.05
CA LEU A 153 -2.67 -12.86 -0.07
C LEU A 153 -2.76 -14.24 -0.71
N ASP A 154 -1.68 -15.03 -0.66
CA ASP A 154 -1.63 -16.36 -1.24
C ASP A 154 -2.44 -17.37 -0.40
N GLU A 155 -2.69 -17.05 0.87
CA GLU A 155 -3.52 -17.84 1.78
C GLU A 155 -5.01 -17.58 1.60
N LEU A 156 -5.38 -16.48 0.90
CA LEU A 156 -6.77 -16.10 0.69
C LEU A 156 -7.38 -16.81 -0.52
N MET A 157 -8.69 -17.05 -0.43
CA MET A 157 -9.46 -17.70 -1.48
C MET A 157 -9.54 -16.82 -2.72
N SER A 158 -9.41 -17.45 -3.89
CA SER A 158 -9.86 -16.82 -5.14
C SER A 158 -11.39 -16.75 -5.17
N GLU A 159 -11.92 -15.92 -6.06
CA GLU A 159 -13.36 -15.83 -6.31
C GLU A 159 -13.99 -17.20 -6.61
N GLU A 160 -13.39 -18.00 -7.50
CA GLU A 160 -13.86 -19.36 -7.80
C GLU A 160 -13.85 -20.31 -6.59
N ALA A 161 -12.88 -20.16 -5.68
CA ALA A 161 -12.81 -20.95 -4.46
C ALA A 161 -13.88 -20.51 -3.45
N TYR A 162 -14.09 -19.19 -3.34
CA TYR A 162 -15.12 -18.61 -2.48
C TYR A 162 -16.54 -18.98 -2.94
N GLU A 163 -16.81 -18.98 -4.25
CA GLU A 163 -18.09 -19.44 -4.80
C GLU A 163 -18.41 -20.91 -4.45
N LYS A 164 -17.39 -21.78 -4.43
CA LYS A 164 -17.56 -23.18 -4.00
C LYS A 164 -17.78 -23.26 -2.49
N TYR A 165 -17.07 -22.43 -1.72
CA TYR A 165 -17.21 -22.36 -0.28
C TYR A 165 -18.63 -21.96 0.13
N ILE A 166 -19.19 -20.88 -0.45
CA ILE A 166 -20.56 -20.46 -0.14
C ILE A 166 -21.60 -21.52 -0.52
N LYS A 167 -21.46 -22.16 -1.68
CA LYS A 167 -22.35 -23.25 -2.11
C LYS A 167 -22.35 -24.42 -1.12
N SER A 168 -21.18 -24.75 -0.55
CA SER A 168 -21.07 -25.81 0.45
C SER A 168 -21.69 -25.48 1.81
N ILE A 169 -22.00 -24.21 2.07
CA ILE A 169 -22.68 -23.77 3.29
C ILE A 169 -24.22 -23.79 3.11
N GLU A 170 -24.69 -23.58 1.88
CA GLU A 170 -26.13 -23.58 1.55
C GLU A 170 -26.74 -24.97 1.38
N GLU A 171 -25.90 -25.99 1.13
CA GLU A 171 -26.28 -27.41 1.03
C GLU A 171 -26.32 -28.13 2.39
#